data_AF-A0A7H0NEV9-F1
#
_entry.id   AF-A0A7H0NEV9-F1
#
_cell.length_a   1.000
_cell.length_b   1.000
_cell.length_c   1.000
_cell.angle_alpha   90.00
_cell.angle_beta   90.00
_cell.angle_gamma   90.00
#
_symmetry.space_group_name_H-M   'P 1'
#
loop_
_entity.id
_entity.type
_entity.pdbx_description
1 polymer ?
#
loop_
_entity_poly.entity_id
_entity_poly.type
_entity_poly.pdbx_seq_one_letter_code
_entity_poly.pdbx_strand_id
1 'polypeptide(L)' 'MSRLFARLTRFTRSPQGRRTIASARRAAADPRNRAQARRLLGRLRGRR' A
#
# COMPACT_ATOMS: atom_id res chain seq x y z
N MET A 1 -17.74 5.24 15.42
CA MET A 1 -16.98 5.30 14.16
C MET A 1 -15.88 6.37 14.13
N SER A 2 -16.08 7.58 14.66
CA SER A 2 -15.10 8.72 14.55
C SER A 2 -13.71 8.48 15.17
N ARG A 3 -13.61 7.74 16.29
CA ARG A 3 -12.36 7.56 17.02
C ARG A 3 -11.31 6.72 16.27
N LEU A 4 -11.76 5.77 15.45
CA LEU A 4 -10.88 4.93 14.63
C LEU A 4 -10.26 5.76 13.50
N PHE A 5 -11.06 6.59 12.82
CA PHE A 5 -10.56 7.51 11.80
C PHE A 5 -9.55 8.50 12.39
N ALA A 6 -9.84 9.14 13.52
CA ALA A 6 -8.92 10.06 14.17
C ALA A 6 -7.57 9.39 14.53
N ARG A 7 -7.62 8.14 15.01
CA ARG A 7 -6.42 7.35 15.34
C ARG A 7 -5.63 6.95 14.09
N LEU A 8 -6.31 6.64 12.99
CA LEU A 8 -5.70 6.36 11.70
C LEU A 8 -5.05 7.64 11.11
N THR A 9 -5.72 8.79 11.15
CA THR A 9 -5.16 10.08 10.71
C THR A 9 -3.97 10.50 11.56
N ARG A 10 -4.01 10.24 12.88
CA ARG A 10 -2.88 10.50 13.78
C ARG A 10 -1.72 9.54 13.50
N PHE A 11 -2.02 8.28 13.17
CA PHE A 11 -1.01 7.30 12.77
C PHE A 11 -0.36 7.65 11.44
N THR A 12 -1.12 8.04 10.42
CA THR A 12 -0.57 8.46 9.12
C THR A 12 0.25 9.75 9.21
N ARG A 13 -0.06 10.63 10.17
CA ARG A 13 0.74 11.82 10.49
C ARG A 13 1.95 11.53 11.39
N SER A 14 2.03 10.34 12.00
CA SER A 14 3.16 9.94 12.84
C SER A 14 4.41 9.62 11.99
N PRO A 15 5.62 9.80 12.54
CA PRO A 15 6.86 9.42 11.85
C PRO A 15 6.93 7.92 11.52
N GLN A 16 6.31 7.06 12.32
CA GLN A 16 6.20 5.62 12.02
C GLN A 16 5.27 5.38 10.83
N GLY A 17 4.08 6.00 10.80
CA GLY A 17 3.16 5.85 9.67
C GLY A 17 3.71 6.44 8.38
N ARG A 18 4.41 7.58 8.46
CA ARG A 18 5.13 8.16 7.30
C ARG A 18 6.20 7.21 6.76
N ARG A 19 6.97 6.53 7.63
CA ARG A 19 7.94 5.51 7.20
C ARG A 19 7.25 4.32 6.55
N THR A 20 6.16 3.81 7.12
CA THR A 20 5.39 2.71 6.52
C THR A 20 4.83 3.10 5.15
N ILE A 21 4.24 4.30 5.02
CA ILE A 21 3.74 4.82 3.75
C ILE A 21 4.89 5.05 2.76
N ALA A 22 6.03 5.57 3.21
CA ALA A 22 7.19 5.79 2.35
C ALA A 22 7.79 4.47 1.85
N SER A 23 7.92 3.45 2.70
CA SER A 23 8.36 2.11 2.31
C SER A 23 7.38 1.47 1.34
N ALA A 24 6.07 1.55 1.63
CA ALA A 24 5.03 1.07 0.72
C ALA A 24 5.06 1.81 -0.62
N ARG A 25 5.25 3.13 -0.60
CA ARG A 25 5.33 3.96 -1.81
C ARG A 25 6.58 3.67 -2.62
N ARG A 26 7.71 3.40 -1.96
CA ARG A 26 8.97 3.02 -2.61
C ARG A 26 8.84 1.63 -3.23
N ALA A 27 8.28 0.66 -2.50
CA ALA A 27 7.96 -0.66 -3.02
C ALA A 27 6.94 -0.62 -4.18
N ALA A 28 5.99 0.31 -4.16
CA ALA A 28 5.03 0.52 -5.25
C ALA A 28 5.60 1.30 -6.44
N ALA A 29 6.56 2.20 -6.18
CA ALA A 29 7.28 2.95 -7.22
C ALA A 29 8.25 2.06 -8.00
N ASP A 30 8.67 0.94 -7.43
CA ASP A 30 9.54 -0.01 -8.12
C ASP A 30 8.82 -0.67 -9.31
N PRO A 31 9.31 -0.46 -10.56
CA PRO A 31 8.68 -1.00 -11.76
C PRO A 31 8.73 -2.54 -11.79
N ARG A 32 9.73 -3.14 -11.12
CA ARG A 32 9.86 -4.59 -10.97
C ARG A 32 8.69 -5.19 -10.19
N ASN A 33 8.32 -4.56 -9.07
CA ASN A 33 7.15 -4.96 -8.28
C ASN A 33 5.85 -4.74 -9.06
N ARG A 34 5.78 -3.69 -9.89
CA ARG A 34 4.61 -3.42 -10.75
C ARG A 34 4.41 -4.50 -11.81
N ALA A 35 5.49 -5.02 -12.41
CA ALA A 35 5.42 -6.13 -13.36
C ALA A 35 4.98 -7.44 -12.69
N GLN A 36 5.46 -7.69 -11.47
CA GLN A 36 5.11 -8.87 -10.69
C GLN A 36 3.64 -8.81 -10.21
N ALA A 37 3.20 -7.64 -9.73
CA ALA A 37 1.80 -7.37 -9.38
C ALA A 37 0.88 -7.49 -10.60
N ARG A 38 1.26 -6.96 -11.77
CA ARG A 38 0.52 -7.14 -13.03
C ARG A 38 0.40 -8.62 -13.41
N ARG A 39 1.46 -9.41 -13.27
CA ARG A 39 1.41 -10.87 -13.51
C ARG A 39 0.47 -11.58 -12.55
N LEU A 40 0.54 -11.27 -11.27
CA LEU A 40 -0.32 -11.85 -10.24
C LEU A 40 -1.80 -11.46 -10.45
N LEU A 41 -2.07 -10.18 -10.72
CA LEU A 41 -3.40 -9.69 -11.07
C LEU A 41 -3.93 -10.31 -12.37
N GLY A 42 -3.06 -10.51 -13.37
CA GLY A 42 -3.41 -11.20 -14.62
C GLY A 42 -3.81 -12.65 -14.38
N ARG A 43 -3.08 -13.38 -13.51
CA ARG A 43 -3.43 -14.75 -13.10
C ARG A 43 -4.74 -14.82 -12.33
N LEU A 44 -5.03 -13.84 -11.49
CA LEU A 44 -6.30 -13.75 -10.75
C LEU A 44 -7.47 -13.38 -11.66
N ARG A 45 -7.27 -12.49 -12.65
CA ARG A 45 -8.31 -12.11 -13.63
C ARG A 45 -8.59 -13.19 -14.66
N GLY A 46 -7.58 -13.96 -15.08
CA GLY A 46 -7.73 -15.05 -16.05
C GLY A 46 -8.28 -16.36 -15.47
N ARG A 47 -8.71 -16.37 -14.20
CA ARG A 47 -9.27 -17.54 -13.51
C ARG A 47 -10.77 -17.40 -13.22
N ARG A 48 -11.44 -16.43 -13.85
CA ARG A 48 -12.89 -16.42 -14.08
C ARG A 48 -13.13 -16.87 -15.51
#